data_AF-A0A6F8YUX0-F1
#
_entry.id   AF-A0A6F8YUX0-F1
#
_cell.length_a   1.000
_cell.length_b   1.000
_cell.length_c   1.000
_cell.angle_alpha   90.00
_cell.angle_beta   90.00
_cell.angle_gamma   90.00
#
_symmetry.space_group_name_H-M   'P 1'
#
loop_
_entity.id
_entity.type
_entity.pdbx_description
1 polymer ?
#
loop_
_entity_poly.entity_id
_entity_poly.type
_entity_poly.pdbx_seq_one_letter_code
_entity_poly.pdbx_strand_id
1 'polypeptide(L)'
;MTDVTSEEKHDYDQPNLLDPALYEDGVPYDQLRWLRENDPVHWHEEPDGGPGFWALTRHRDVKAVEADSETFSSEPSTVIVDTVSMSDTGTAKHLIMSDPPHHTAHRRTLGVELNPIPVRSMREQLQVVVDEIVDDVVESGACDITPDLGGKLASYVTADLLGLSRPEAIELCEAADILTRGGSKQEGPGLAAVQVMFRHASAAWQQRRAEPGDGLLGRLAYASVGDIPMDLTQFSMDFLLLVTAGSDTTRNVVGAGMAAFFEFPEQHRLLLDDPSLVSGAVEEILRWSTPIVYQRRTATRDAEIAGQKIRKGQKVVSYYVAANRDPRSSRTRTSSTSAARRTRTWRSARAGTSASARTSPGWSSS
;
A
#
# COMPACT_ATOMS: atom_id res chain seq x y z
N MET A 1 43.03 24.31 9.54
CA MET A 1 42.91 23.61 8.25
C MET A 1 43.13 22.15 8.57
N THR A 2 42.06 21.49 9.02
CA THR A 2 42.07 20.12 9.53
C THR A 2 40.68 19.54 9.28
N ASP A 3 40.72 18.47 8.49
CA ASP A 3 39.75 17.41 8.23
C ASP A 3 38.27 17.72 8.04
N VAL A 4 37.94 17.69 6.75
CA VAL A 4 36.67 17.27 6.17
C VAL A 4 36.58 15.73 6.25
N THR A 5 35.35 15.23 6.46
CA THR A 5 34.85 13.84 6.29
C THR A 5 35.33 12.77 7.28
N SER A 6 34.60 12.63 8.39
CA SER A 6 34.30 11.31 8.94
C SER A 6 33.13 10.72 8.13
N GLU A 7 33.43 9.99 7.05
CA GLU A 7 32.46 9.12 6.41
C GLU A 7 32.09 8.00 7.39
N GLU A 8 30.83 7.99 7.85
CA GLU A 8 30.25 6.82 8.52
C GLU A 8 30.28 5.66 7.53
N LYS A 9 31.24 4.74 7.70
CA LYS A 9 31.22 3.42 7.07
C LYS A 9 29.93 2.71 7.48
N HIS A 10 28.92 2.80 6.64
CA HIS A 10 27.74 1.96 6.78
C HIS A 10 28.12 0.57 6.26
N ASP A 11 28.09 -0.41 7.14
CA ASP A 11 28.33 -1.83 6.85
C ASP A 11 27.10 -2.41 6.12
N TYR A 12 26.85 -1.92 4.90
CA TYR A 12 25.88 -2.49 3.97
C TYR A 12 26.61 -3.33 2.94
N ASP A 13 27.42 -4.29 3.39
CA ASP A 13 28.13 -5.18 2.46
C ASP A 13 27.16 -5.94 1.53
N GLN A 14 25.91 -6.19 1.98
CA GLN A 14 24.78 -6.61 1.14
C GLN A 14 23.43 -6.10 1.69
N PRO A 15 22.73 -5.18 1.00
CA PRO A 15 21.38 -4.74 1.40
C PRO A 15 20.34 -5.88 1.32
N ASN A 16 19.76 -6.30 2.44
CA ASN A 16 18.66 -7.27 2.46
C ASN A 16 17.29 -6.56 2.58
N LEU A 17 16.64 -6.25 1.47
CA LEU A 17 15.35 -5.56 1.43
C LEU A 17 14.15 -6.45 1.78
N LEU A 18 14.35 -7.77 1.87
CA LEU A 18 13.31 -8.76 2.16
C LEU A 18 13.19 -9.13 3.64
N ASP A 19 14.18 -8.80 4.47
CA ASP A 19 14.16 -9.11 5.89
C ASP A 19 13.08 -8.30 6.62
N PRO A 20 12.00 -8.93 7.12
CA PRO A 20 10.95 -8.22 7.85
C PRO A 20 11.47 -7.55 9.13
N ALA A 21 12.55 -8.08 9.73
CA ALA A 21 13.13 -7.52 10.95
C ALA A 21 13.65 -6.08 10.73
N LEU A 22 14.11 -5.76 9.52
CA LEU A 22 14.56 -4.41 9.18
C LEU A 22 13.42 -3.38 9.10
N TYR A 23 12.17 -3.83 9.14
CA TYR A 23 10.98 -2.98 9.09
C TYR A 23 10.26 -2.90 10.45
N GLU A 24 10.70 -3.63 11.48
CA GLU A 24 10.07 -3.64 12.82
C GLU A 24 10.06 -2.26 13.47
N ASP A 25 11.20 -1.54 13.40
CA ASP A 25 11.34 -0.17 13.89
C ASP A 25 10.97 0.90 12.83
N GLY A 26 10.31 0.46 11.75
CA GLY A 26 9.97 1.27 10.59
C GLY A 26 10.92 1.03 9.40
N VAL A 27 10.60 1.67 8.27
CA VAL A 27 11.30 1.45 7.00
C VAL A 27 12.80 1.82 7.11
N PRO A 28 13.73 0.99 6.59
CA PRO A 28 15.18 1.23 6.65
C PRO A 28 15.61 2.32 5.66
N TYR A 29 15.25 3.58 5.96
CA TYR A 29 15.42 4.71 5.04
C TYR A 29 16.88 5.02 4.68
N ASP A 30 17.83 4.74 5.57
CA ASP A 30 19.25 4.99 5.32
C ASP A 30 19.83 3.99 4.31
N GLN A 31 19.47 2.71 4.42
CA GLN A 31 19.81 1.69 3.42
C GLN A 31 19.19 2.02 2.05
N LEU A 32 17.91 2.41 2.04
CA LEU A 32 17.24 2.84 0.81
C LEU A 32 17.85 4.13 0.23
N ARG A 33 18.37 5.04 1.07
CA ARG A 33 19.11 6.24 0.62
C ARG A 33 20.43 5.84 -0.02
N TRP A 34 21.18 4.96 0.61
CA TRP A 34 22.44 4.46 0.09
C TRP A 34 22.24 3.79 -1.28
N LEU A 35 21.23 2.93 -1.43
CA LEU A 35 20.87 2.33 -2.72
C LEU A 35 20.52 3.41 -3.76
N ARG A 36 19.69 4.40 -3.42
CA ARG A 36 19.37 5.50 -4.36
C ARG A 36 20.60 6.23 -4.86
N GLU A 37 21.62 6.39 -4.03
CA GLU A 37 22.82 7.17 -4.35
C GLU A 37 23.86 6.35 -5.10
N ASN A 38 24.08 5.10 -4.70
CA ASN A 38 25.21 4.28 -5.13
C ASN A 38 24.81 3.15 -6.08
N ASP A 39 23.70 2.46 -5.82
CA ASP A 39 23.24 1.31 -6.60
C ASP A 39 21.71 1.34 -6.82
N PRO A 40 21.21 2.22 -7.69
CA PRO A 40 19.78 2.53 -7.79
C PRO A 40 18.95 1.46 -8.51
N VAL A 41 19.62 0.53 -9.19
CA VAL A 41 19.07 -0.63 -9.88
C VAL A 41 19.85 -1.84 -9.37
N HIS A 42 19.51 -2.23 -8.15
CA HIS A 42 20.28 -3.19 -7.36
C HIS A 42 19.79 -4.62 -7.63
N TRP A 43 20.72 -5.55 -7.89
CA TRP A 43 20.37 -6.97 -7.93
C TRP A 43 20.28 -7.52 -6.50
N HIS A 44 19.11 -8.03 -6.13
CA HIS A 44 18.85 -8.61 -4.83
C HIS A 44 18.60 -10.11 -4.98
N GLU A 45 19.41 -10.92 -4.29
CA GLU A 45 19.21 -12.37 -4.21
C GLU A 45 18.06 -12.71 -3.27
N GLU A 46 17.24 -13.71 -3.59
CA GLU A 46 16.19 -14.15 -2.68
C GLU A 46 16.77 -15.12 -1.62
N PRO A 47 16.50 -14.92 -0.30
CA PRO A 47 17.12 -15.69 0.78
C PRO A 47 17.02 -17.21 0.66
N ASP A 48 15.95 -17.73 0.06
CA ASP A 48 15.71 -19.16 -0.12
C ASP A 48 16.31 -19.73 -1.42
N GLY A 49 17.22 -18.99 -2.08
CA GLY A 49 17.79 -19.37 -3.37
C GLY A 49 16.81 -19.18 -4.54
N GLY A 50 15.81 -18.31 -4.38
CA GLY A 50 14.88 -17.91 -5.43
C GLY A 50 15.59 -17.18 -6.60
N PRO A 51 14.86 -16.89 -7.69
CA PRO A 51 15.44 -16.36 -8.93
C PRO A 51 16.06 -14.95 -8.79
N GLY A 52 15.81 -14.25 -7.68
CA GLY A 52 16.29 -12.89 -7.44
C GLY A 52 15.47 -11.84 -8.18
N PHE A 53 15.76 -10.57 -7.90
CA PHE A 53 15.05 -9.45 -8.52
C PHE A 53 15.91 -8.18 -8.60
N TRP A 54 15.54 -7.29 -9.52
CA TRP A 54 16.10 -5.94 -9.60
C TRP A 54 15.28 -4.97 -8.73
N ALA A 55 15.89 -4.38 -7.71
CA ALA A 55 15.28 -3.37 -6.84
C ALA A 55 15.53 -1.95 -7.39
N LEU A 56 14.43 -1.23 -7.68
CA LEU A 56 14.46 0.15 -8.15
C LEU A 56 14.15 1.11 -7.02
N THR A 57 15.06 2.04 -6.75
CA THR A 57 14.92 2.95 -5.61
C THR A 57 14.78 4.43 -6.01
N ARG A 58 15.13 4.79 -7.24
CA ARG A 58 15.00 6.16 -7.77
C ARG A 58 13.63 6.41 -8.37
N HIS A 59 13.08 7.60 -8.14
CA HIS A 59 11.74 7.97 -8.59
C HIS A 59 11.61 7.93 -10.12
N ARG A 60 12.63 8.37 -10.85
CA ARG A 60 12.59 8.40 -12.32
C ARG A 60 12.51 6.99 -12.92
N ASP A 61 13.22 6.04 -12.32
CA ASP A 61 13.37 4.68 -12.83
C ASP A 61 12.09 3.88 -12.50
N VAL A 62 11.58 4.02 -11.27
CA VAL A 62 10.24 3.55 -10.89
C VAL A 62 9.17 4.11 -11.83
N LYS A 63 9.11 5.43 -12.02
CA LYS A 63 8.10 6.04 -12.90
C LYS A 63 8.16 5.51 -14.34
N ALA A 64 9.37 5.27 -14.87
CA ALA A 64 9.53 4.74 -16.22
C ALA A 64 9.00 3.30 -16.33
N VAL A 65 9.33 2.44 -15.35
CA VAL A 65 8.83 1.06 -15.29
C VAL A 65 7.32 1.00 -15.13
N GLU A 66 6.75 1.81 -14.24
CA GLU A 66 5.30 1.86 -14.01
C GLU A 66 4.49 2.37 -15.21
N ALA A 67 5.14 3.11 -16.12
CA ALA A 67 4.51 3.64 -17.33
C ALA A 67 4.59 2.69 -18.55
N ASP A 68 5.43 1.66 -18.49
CA ASP A 68 5.70 0.74 -19.60
C ASP A 68 5.26 -0.69 -19.25
N SER A 69 3.94 -0.90 -19.22
CA SER A 69 3.35 -2.22 -18.93
C SER A 69 3.59 -3.25 -20.04
N GLU A 70 3.98 -2.81 -21.25
CA GLU A 70 4.33 -3.74 -22.34
C GLU A 70 5.67 -4.42 -22.07
N THR A 71 6.65 -3.68 -21.55
CA THR A 71 7.97 -4.22 -21.17
C THR A 71 7.96 -4.82 -19.76
N PHE A 72 7.25 -4.19 -18.82
CA PHE A 72 7.22 -4.58 -17.42
C PHE A 72 5.80 -4.97 -17.01
N SER A 73 5.51 -6.25 -17.16
CA SER A 73 4.20 -6.86 -16.97
C SER A 73 3.83 -7.01 -15.50
N SER A 74 2.54 -6.92 -15.17
CA SER A 74 2.01 -7.28 -13.85
C SER A 74 1.74 -8.79 -13.72
N GLU A 75 1.78 -9.53 -14.83
CA GLU A 75 1.71 -10.98 -14.86
C GLU A 75 3.09 -11.62 -14.55
N PRO A 76 3.13 -12.80 -13.93
CA PRO A 76 2.00 -13.53 -13.34
C PRO A 76 1.61 -13.04 -11.93
N SER A 77 2.36 -12.09 -11.35
CA SER A 77 2.13 -11.59 -9.99
C SER A 77 2.84 -10.26 -9.73
N THR A 78 2.29 -9.49 -8.79
CA THR A 78 2.78 -8.18 -8.34
C THR A 78 3.53 -8.22 -7.00
N VAL A 79 3.69 -9.39 -6.39
CA VAL A 79 4.47 -9.58 -5.15
C VAL A 79 5.78 -10.30 -5.45
N ILE A 80 6.82 -10.11 -4.62
CA ILE A 80 8.15 -10.70 -4.88
C ILE A 80 8.09 -12.24 -4.87
N VAL A 81 7.42 -12.79 -3.86
CA VAL A 81 7.23 -14.23 -3.68
C VAL A 81 6.45 -14.81 -4.85
N ASP A 82 6.98 -15.89 -5.44
CA ASP A 82 6.29 -16.64 -6.47
C ASP A 82 5.24 -17.55 -5.82
N THR A 83 4.09 -16.97 -5.51
CA THR A 83 2.90 -17.75 -5.16
C THR A 83 2.33 -18.37 -6.43
N VAL A 84 1.82 -19.61 -6.34
CA VAL A 84 0.98 -20.20 -7.41
C VAL A 84 -0.15 -19.19 -7.67
N SER A 85 -0.05 -18.51 -8.81
CA SER A 85 -0.99 -17.44 -9.12
C SER A 85 -2.35 -18.07 -9.35
N MET A 86 -3.37 -17.51 -8.71
CA MET A 86 -4.77 -17.82 -9.03
C MET A 86 -5.12 -17.45 -10.48
N SER A 87 -4.17 -16.90 -11.26
CA SER A 87 -4.26 -16.71 -12.70
C SER A 87 -4.53 -18.00 -13.49
N ASP A 88 -4.34 -19.18 -12.88
CA ASP A 88 -4.63 -20.48 -13.53
C ASP A 88 -6.10 -20.93 -13.37
N THR A 89 -7.00 -20.10 -12.83
CA THR A 89 -8.42 -20.44 -12.63
C THR A 89 -9.30 -20.33 -13.90
N GLY A 90 -8.72 -20.52 -15.08
CA GLY A 90 -9.43 -20.49 -16.36
C GLY A 90 -9.48 -19.08 -16.96
N THR A 91 -10.69 -18.56 -17.22
CA THR A 91 -10.87 -17.23 -17.83
C THR A 91 -10.81 -16.08 -16.82
N ALA A 92 -10.89 -16.37 -15.53
CA ALA A 92 -10.87 -15.37 -14.48
C ALA A 92 -9.44 -14.86 -14.23
N LYS A 93 -9.27 -13.54 -14.14
CA LYS A 93 -7.97 -12.89 -13.91
C LYS A 93 -8.10 -11.83 -12.82
N HIS A 94 -7.10 -11.76 -11.93
CA HIS A 94 -7.00 -10.67 -10.97
C HIS A 94 -6.67 -9.36 -11.69
N LEU A 95 -7.47 -8.32 -11.48
CA LEU A 95 -7.23 -7.00 -12.08
C LEU A 95 -5.80 -6.51 -11.82
N ILE A 96 -5.34 -6.55 -10.57
CA ILE A 96 -4.01 -6.05 -10.16
C ILE A 96 -2.85 -6.84 -10.77
N MET A 97 -3.07 -8.10 -11.18
CA MET A 97 -2.08 -8.98 -11.78
C MET A 97 -2.36 -9.21 -13.27
N SER A 98 -2.95 -8.23 -13.95
CA SER A 98 -3.28 -8.31 -15.38
C SER A 98 -2.77 -7.08 -16.12
N ASP A 99 -2.51 -7.23 -17.42
CA ASP A 99 -2.07 -6.14 -18.29
C ASP A 99 -3.12 -5.82 -19.37
N PRO A 100 -3.01 -4.67 -20.07
CA PRO A 100 -3.82 -4.38 -21.24
C PRO A 100 -3.72 -5.50 -22.31
N PRO A 101 -4.79 -5.79 -23.06
CA PRO A 101 -6.09 -5.11 -23.04
C PRO A 101 -7.05 -5.61 -21.95
N HIS A 102 -6.81 -6.77 -21.34
CA HIS A 102 -7.69 -7.36 -20.32
C HIS A 102 -7.85 -6.42 -19.12
N HIS A 103 -6.75 -5.94 -18.54
CA HIS A 103 -6.76 -4.99 -17.43
C HIS A 103 -7.60 -3.74 -17.76
N THR A 104 -7.47 -3.21 -18.98
CA THR A 104 -8.21 -2.01 -19.39
C THR A 104 -9.72 -2.25 -19.42
N ALA A 105 -10.16 -3.38 -19.98
CA ALA A 105 -11.56 -3.76 -19.99
C ALA A 105 -12.09 -3.99 -18.56
N HIS A 106 -11.35 -4.75 -17.76
CA HIS A 106 -11.72 -5.09 -16.39
C HIS A 106 -11.78 -3.87 -15.47
N ARG A 107 -10.78 -2.97 -15.56
CA ARG A 107 -10.75 -1.70 -14.82
C ARG A 107 -11.95 -0.83 -15.17
N ARG A 108 -12.41 -0.86 -16.43
CA ARG A 108 -13.59 -0.10 -16.86
C ARG A 108 -14.87 -0.63 -16.22
N THR A 109 -14.95 -1.94 -16.03
CA THR A 109 -16.07 -2.61 -15.35
C THR A 109 -16.11 -2.28 -13.85
N LEU A 110 -14.97 -2.35 -13.14
CA LEU A 110 -14.91 -2.10 -11.70
C LEU A 110 -14.87 -0.61 -11.32
N GLY A 111 -14.23 0.23 -12.14
CA GLY A 111 -13.84 1.59 -11.77
C GLY A 111 -14.95 2.65 -11.78
N VAL A 112 -16.18 2.30 -12.18
CA VAL A 112 -17.26 3.29 -12.34
C VAL A 112 -17.54 4.06 -11.05
N GLU A 113 -17.65 3.37 -9.91
CA GLU A 113 -17.89 3.99 -8.59
C GLU A 113 -16.64 4.58 -7.94
N LEU A 114 -15.46 4.10 -8.34
CA LEU A 114 -14.19 4.59 -7.81
C LEU A 114 -13.68 5.83 -8.57
N ASN A 115 -14.49 6.38 -9.48
CA ASN A 115 -14.16 7.58 -10.22
C ASN A 115 -14.25 8.85 -9.34
N PRO A 116 -13.48 9.91 -9.67
CA PRO A 116 -13.45 11.14 -8.86
C PRO A 116 -14.81 11.83 -8.68
N ILE A 117 -15.74 11.68 -9.63
CA ILE A 117 -17.06 12.33 -9.59
C ILE A 117 -17.95 11.66 -8.53
N PRO A 118 -18.24 10.34 -8.59
CA PRO A 118 -18.95 9.63 -7.52
C PRO A 118 -18.31 9.82 -6.14
N VAL A 119 -16.99 9.73 -6.03
CA VAL A 119 -16.29 9.91 -4.74
C VAL A 119 -16.51 11.30 -4.16
N ARG A 120 -16.55 12.35 -5.00
CA ARG A 120 -16.84 13.71 -4.51
C ARG A 120 -18.27 13.86 -4.00
N SER A 121 -19.25 13.18 -4.61
CA SER A 121 -20.63 13.18 -4.10
C SER A 121 -20.78 12.44 -2.77
N MET A 122 -19.84 11.56 -2.42
CA MET A 122 -19.84 10.85 -1.12
C MET A 122 -19.32 11.72 0.02
N ARG A 123 -18.85 12.95 -0.22
CA ARG A 123 -18.20 13.78 0.82
C ARG A 123 -19.06 13.96 2.07
N GLU A 124 -20.34 14.26 1.91
CA GLU A 124 -21.26 14.48 3.04
C GLU A 124 -21.50 13.17 3.82
N GLN A 125 -21.63 12.05 3.11
CA GLN A 125 -21.78 10.72 3.74
C GLN A 125 -20.52 10.31 4.50
N LEU A 126 -19.35 10.54 3.90
CA LEU A 126 -18.05 10.29 4.54
C LEU A 126 -17.84 11.17 5.77
N GLN A 127 -18.35 12.40 5.78
CA GLN A 127 -18.30 13.26 6.95
C GLN A 127 -19.08 12.64 8.12
N VAL A 128 -20.31 12.15 7.86
CA VAL A 128 -21.11 11.45 8.88
C VAL A 128 -20.37 10.23 9.43
N VAL A 129 -19.76 9.43 8.56
CA VAL A 129 -18.95 8.26 8.97
C VAL A 129 -17.78 8.68 9.86
N VAL A 130 -17.06 9.75 9.51
CA VAL A 130 -15.93 10.24 10.32
C VAL A 130 -16.41 10.78 11.66
N ASP A 131 -17.51 11.53 11.69
CA ASP A 131 -18.08 12.09 12.91
C ASP A 131 -18.51 10.97 13.87
N GLU A 132 -19.20 9.93 13.38
CA GLU A 132 -19.58 8.74 14.17
C GLU A 132 -18.35 8.04 14.79
N ILE A 133 -17.29 7.85 13.99
CA ILE A 133 -16.05 7.19 14.45
C ILE A 133 -15.33 8.03 15.53
N VAL A 134 -15.33 9.35 15.39
CA VAL A 134 -14.70 10.25 16.36
C VAL A 134 -15.53 10.33 17.65
N ASP A 135 -16.85 10.44 17.54
CA ASP A 135 -17.77 10.51 18.68
C ASP A 135 -17.67 9.26 19.58
N ASP A 136 -17.44 8.08 18.99
CA ASP A 136 -17.22 6.82 19.72
C ASP A 136 -16.06 6.89 20.73
N VAL A 137 -15.06 7.74 20.49
CA VAL A 137 -13.81 7.74 21.26
C VAL A 137 -13.49 9.06 21.96
N VAL A 138 -14.08 10.18 21.50
CA VAL A 138 -13.67 11.52 21.94
C VAL A 138 -13.88 11.75 23.44
N GLU A 139 -14.95 11.18 24.02
CA GLU A 139 -15.26 11.31 25.46
C GLU A 139 -14.38 10.42 26.35
N SER A 140 -13.75 9.38 25.78
CA SER A 140 -12.90 8.45 26.52
C SER A 140 -11.55 9.06 26.92
N GLY A 141 -11.15 10.17 26.28
CA GLY A 141 -9.87 10.86 26.53
C GLY A 141 -8.63 10.14 26.01
N ALA A 142 -8.77 8.90 25.52
CA ALA A 142 -7.74 8.10 24.86
C ALA A 142 -8.37 7.07 23.93
N CYS A 143 -7.66 6.68 22.87
CA CYS A 143 -8.02 5.58 21.97
C CYS A 143 -6.76 5.01 21.29
N ASP A 144 -6.89 3.83 20.70
CA ASP A 144 -5.91 3.32 19.75
C ASP A 144 -6.32 3.74 18.32
N ILE A 145 -5.52 4.63 17.73
CA ILE A 145 -5.77 5.19 16.39
C ILE A 145 -5.91 4.10 15.33
N THR A 146 -5.24 2.96 15.49
CA THR A 146 -5.21 1.91 14.47
C THR A 146 -6.55 1.19 14.34
N PRO A 147 -7.07 0.48 15.37
CA PRO A 147 -8.38 -0.15 15.30
C PRO A 147 -9.53 0.86 15.45
N ASP A 148 -9.42 1.84 16.33
CA ASP A 148 -10.56 2.67 16.73
C ASP A 148 -10.89 3.77 15.73
N LEU A 149 -9.90 4.23 14.95
CA LEU A 149 -10.10 5.26 13.92
C LEU A 149 -9.84 4.70 12.51
N GLY A 150 -8.58 4.36 12.19
CA GLY A 150 -8.19 3.96 10.85
C GLY A 150 -8.88 2.67 10.38
N GLY A 151 -8.98 1.67 11.25
CA GLY A 151 -9.63 0.39 10.98
C GLY A 151 -11.12 0.52 10.78
N LYS A 152 -11.82 1.27 11.66
CA LYS A 152 -13.23 1.60 11.47
C LYS A 152 -13.47 2.37 10.18
N LEU A 153 -12.67 3.39 9.88
CA LEU A 153 -12.82 4.18 8.65
C LEU A 153 -12.69 3.31 7.41
N ALA A 154 -11.65 2.47 7.33
CA ALA A 154 -11.45 1.56 6.20
C ALA A 154 -12.61 0.57 6.06
N SER A 155 -13.07 -0.02 7.17
CA SER A 155 -14.18 -0.97 7.18
C SER A 155 -15.51 -0.30 6.78
N TYR A 156 -15.77 0.91 7.28
CA TYR A 156 -17.04 1.60 7.03
C TYR A 156 -17.11 2.05 5.57
N VAL A 157 -16.04 2.65 5.04
CA VAL A 157 -15.98 2.98 3.60
C VAL A 157 -16.13 1.75 2.72
N THR A 158 -15.55 0.61 3.12
CA THR A 158 -15.75 -0.68 2.42
C THR A 158 -17.20 -1.14 2.47
N ALA A 159 -17.86 -1.00 3.62
CA ALA A 159 -19.27 -1.33 3.77
C ALA A 159 -20.15 -0.50 2.82
N ASP A 160 -19.93 0.81 2.75
CA ASP A 160 -20.69 1.71 1.88
C ASP A 160 -20.43 1.41 0.40
N LEU A 161 -19.17 1.18 0.02
CA LEU A 161 -18.79 0.86 -1.36
C LEU A 161 -19.43 -0.45 -1.85
N LEU A 162 -19.49 -1.47 -0.99
CA LEU A 162 -19.97 -2.80 -1.33
C LEU A 162 -21.47 -3.00 -1.02
N GLY A 163 -22.09 -2.06 -0.31
CA GLY A 163 -23.46 -2.18 0.17
C GLY A 163 -23.63 -3.30 1.18
N LEU A 164 -22.70 -3.40 2.14
CA LEU A 164 -22.67 -4.34 3.26
C LEU A 164 -22.98 -3.62 4.58
N SER A 165 -23.30 -4.37 5.63
CA SER A 165 -23.38 -3.81 6.98
C SER A 165 -21.98 -3.55 7.57
N ARG A 166 -21.89 -2.66 8.58
CA ARG A 166 -20.62 -2.38 9.27
C ARG A 166 -19.98 -3.64 9.89
N PRO A 167 -20.74 -4.53 10.59
CA PRO A 167 -20.15 -5.75 11.15
C PRO A 167 -19.62 -6.71 10.08
N GLU A 168 -20.29 -6.86 8.94
CA GLU A 168 -19.81 -7.68 7.82
C GLU A 168 -18.50 -7.14 7.26
N ALA A 169 -18.41 -5.81 7.07
CA ALA A 169 -17.20 -5.20 6.55
C ALA A 169 -16.03 -5.27 7.54
N ILE A 170 -16.27 -5.15 8.85
CA ILE A 170 -15.25 -5.37 9.87
C ILE A 170 -14.73 -6.82 9.80
N GLU A 171 -15.61 -7.82 9.79
CA GLU A 171 -15.20 -9.24 9.70
C GLU A 171 -14.38 -9.51 8.43
N LEU A 172 -14.78 -8.90 7.31
CA LEU A 172 -14.07 -8.99 6.04
C LEU A 172 -12.69 -8.32 6.06
N CYS A 173 -12.58 -7.13 6.65
CA CYS A 173 -11.31 -6.43 6.82
C CYS A 173 -10.36 -7.20 7.75
N GLU A 174 -10.86 -7.77 8.85
CA GLU A 174 -10.07 -8.63 9.74
C GLU A 174 -9.60 -9.91 9.03
N ALA A 175 -10.46 -10.53 8.23
CA ALA A 175 -10.09 -11.68 7.41
C ALA A 175 -9.02 -11.28 6.36
N ALA A 176 -9.18 -10.12 5.71
CA ALA A 176 -8.20 -9.60 4.76
C ALA A 176 -6.83 -9.40 5.41
N ASP A 177 -6.78 -8.79 6.60
CA ASP A 177 -5.56 -8.58 7.37
C ASP A 177 -4.84 -9.90 7.71
N ILE A 178 -5.58 -10.95 8.06
CA ILE A 178 -5.00 -12.29 8.31
C ILE A 178 -4.33 -12.83 7.03
N LEU A 179 -4.95 -12.60 5.87
CA LEU A 179 -4.43 -13.06 4.58
C LEU A 179 -3.21 -12.26 4.09
N THR A 180 -3.06 -11.01 4.52
CA THR A 180 -1.94 -10.12 4.12
C THR A 180 -0.73 -10.22 5.04
N ARG A 181 -0.89 -10.61 6.32
CA ARG A 181 0.20 -10.78 7.31
C ARG A 181 1.21 -11.89 6.99
N GLY A 182 0.93 -12.73 6.00
CA GLY A 182 1.76 -13.89 5.66
C GLY A 182 1.43 -15.09 6.54
N GLY A 183 1.29 -16.25 5.91
CA GLY A 183 0.86 -17.48 6.58
C GLY A 183 0.20 -18.46 5.62
N SER A 184 0.00 -19.70 6.06
CA SER A 184 -0.67 -20.71 5.25
C SER A 184 -2.13 -20.34 5.02
N LYS A 185 -2.56 -20.33 3.76
CA LYS A 185 -3.97 -20.18 3.36
C LYS A 185 -4.71 -21.53 3.31
N GLN A 186 -3.99 -22.63 3.55
CA GLN A 186 -4.51 -23.99 3.46
C GLN A 186 -4.86 -24.59 4.83
N GLU A 187 -4.39 -23.97 5.92
CA GLU A 187 -4.66 -24.42 7.29
C GLU A 187 -4.74 -23.24 8.27
N GLY A 188 -5.18 -23.52 9.49
CA GLY A 188 -5.18 -22.56 10.58
C GLY A 188 -6.02 -21.29 10.31
N PRO A 189 -5.61 -20.14 10.89
CA PRO A 189 -6.33 -18.87 10.75
C PRO A 189 -6.46 -18.39 9.29
N GLY A 190 -5.48 -18.69 8.43
CA GLY A 190 -5.53 -18.29 7.03
C GLY A 190 -6.63 -19.01 6.25
N LEU A 191 -6.83 -20.32 6.48
CA LEU A 191 -7.95 -21.05 5.89
C LEU A 191 -9.30 -20.50 6.36
N ALA A 192 -9.43 -20.19 7.66
CA ALA A 192 -10.65 -19.61 8.21
C ALA A 192 -10.96 -18.24 7.56
N ALA A 193 -9.94 -17.39 7.39
CA ALA A 193 -10.08 -16.10 6.70
C ALA A 193 -10.48 -16.26 5.22
N VAL A 194 -9.89 -17.22 4.50
CA VAL A 194 -10.32 -17.57 3.12
C VAL A 194 -11.80 -17.96 3.10
N GLN A 195 -12.24 -18.81 4.04
CA GLN A 195 -13.63 -19.25 4.13
C GLN A 195 -14.60 -18.09 4.40
N VAL A 196 -14.24 -17.16 5.29
CA VAL A 196 -15.03 -15.94 5.57
C VAL A 196 -15.21 -15.13 4.29
N MET A 197 -14.10 -14.83 3.59
CA MET A 197 -14.11 -14.03 2.37
C MET A 197 -14.97 -14.66 1.25
N PHE A 198 -14.81 -15.97 1.01
CA PHE A 198 -15.61 -16.68 0.00
C PHE A 198 -17.07 -16.83 0.37
N ARG A 199 -17.39 -17.04 1.65
CA ARG A 199 -18.77 -17.13 2.14
C ARG A 199 -19.52 -15.82 1.85
N HIS A 200 -18.92 -14.69 2.20
CA HIS A 200 -19.49 -13.36 1.94
C HIS A 200 -19.60 -13.05 0.46
N ALA A 201 -18.57 -13.36 -0.33
CA ALA A 201 -18.62 -13.17 -1.79
C ALA A 201 -19.74 -14.00 -2.45
N SER A 202 -19.91 -15.26 -2.03
CA SER A 202 -20.96 -16.15 -2.55
C SER A 202 -22.36 -15.69 -2.14
N ALA A 203 -22.54 -15.26 -0.88
CA ALA A 203 -23.80 -14.71 -0.40
C ALA A 203 -24.17 -13.42 -1.16
N ALA A 204 -23.20 -12.50 -1.32
CA ALA A 204 -23.38 -11.30 -2.11
C ALA A 204 -23.73 -11.63 -3.57
N TRP A 205 -23.03 -12.57 -4.20
CA TRP A 205 -23.36 -13.01 -5.57
C TRP A 205 -24.81 -13.51 -5.68
N GLN A 206 -25.22 -14.43 -4.81
CA GLN A 206 -26.57 -15.00 -4.84
C GLN A 206 -27.65 -13.93 -4.63
N GLN A 207 -27.44 -13.05 -3.64
CA GLN A 207 -28.35 -11.96 -3.36
C GLN A 207 -28.47 -11.02 -4.57
N ARG A 208 -27.34 -10.58 -5.14
CA ARG A 208 -27.34 -9.64 -6.27
C ARG A 208 -27.89 -10.26 -7.55
N ARG A 209 -27.74 -11.57 -7.75
CA ARG A 209 -28.34 -12.30 -8.88
C ARG A 209 -29.85 -12.51 -8.74
N ALA A 210 -30.40 -12.44 -7.53
CA ALA A 210 -31.84 -12.43 -7.29
C ALA A 210 -32.41 -11.00 -7.36
N GLU A 211 -31.73 -10.07 -6.69
CA GLU A 211 -32.09 -8.67 -6.54
C GLU A 211 -30.85 -7.79 -6.71
N PRO A 212 -30.61 -7.23 -7.91
CA PRO A 212 -29.37 -6.51 -8.20
C PRO A 212 -29.14 -5.31 -7.27
N GLY A 213 -30.18 -4.48 -7.09
CA GLY A 213 -30.05 -3.15 -6.50
C GLY A 213 -29.18 -2.21 -7.35
N ASP A 214 -28.99 -0.98 -6.88
CA ASP A 214 -28.34 0.08 -7.68
C ASP A 214 -26.82 0.18 -7.46
N GLY A 215 -26.27 -0.56 -6.50
CA GLY A 215 -24.87 -0.48 -6.06
C GLY A 215 -23.85 -1.23 -6.93
N LEU A 216 -22.56 -1.08 -6.58
CA LEU A 216 -21.42 -1.68 -7.30
C LEU A 216 -21.59 -3.18 -7.54
N LEU A 217 -21.85 -3.94 -6.48
CA LEU A 217 -21.97 -5.40 -6.55
C LEU A 217 -23.17 -5.86 -7.39
N GLY A 218 -24.27 -5.11 -7.36
CA GLY A 218 -25.45 -5.35 -8.19
C GLY A 218 -25.12 -5.30 -9.67
N ARG A 219 -24.44 -4.23 -10.09
CA ARG A 219 -24.02 -4.08 -11.49
C ARG A 219 -22.94 -5.07 -11.88
N LEU A 220 -21.98 -5.34 -10.98
CA LEU A 220 -20.89 -6.28 -11.23
C LEU A 220 -21.42 -7.69 -11.50
N ALA A 221 -22.44 -8.15 -10.78
CA ALA A 221 -23.05 -9.47 -10.94
C ALA A 221 -23.69 -9.75 -12.33
N TYR A 222 -23.87 -8.72 -13.16
CA TYR A 222 -24.39 -8.82 -14.52
C TYR A 222 -23.44 -8.20 -15.56
N ALA A 223 -22.27 -7.75 -15.14
CA ALA A 223 -21.31 -7.13 -16.03
C ALA A 223 -20.58 -8.16 -16.90
N SER A 224 -19.73 -7.67 -17.77
CA SER A 224 -18.76 -8.47 -18.53
C SER A 224 -17.39 -7.80 -18.45
N VAL A 225 -16.34 -8.62 -18.48
CA VAL A 225 -14.96 -8.16 -18.63
C VAL A 225 -14.60 -8.35 -20.10
N GLY A 226 -14.68 -7.26 -20.87
CA GLY A 226 -14.68 -7.37 -22.33
C GLY A 226 -15.87 -8.20 -22.80
N ASP A 227 -15.60 -9.27 -23.52
CA ASP A 227 -16.63 -10.19 -24.05
C ASP A 227 -16.92 -11.38 -23.13
N ILE A 228 -16.31 -11.43 -21.93
CA ILE A 228 -16.45 -12.53 -20.98
C ILE A 228 -17.48 -12.14 -19.92
N PRO A 229 -18.65 -12.82 -19.85
CA PRO A 229 -19.64 -12.56 -18.80
C PRO A 229 -19.07 -12.82 -17.41
N MET A 230 -19.47 -11.99 -16.44
CA MET A 230 -19.12 -12.20 -15.05
C MET A 230 -19.67 -13.54 -14.55
N ASP A 231 -18.82 -14.34 -13.91
CA ASP A 231 -19.20 -15.55 -13.17
C ASP A 231 -18.90 -15.39 -11.67
N LEU A 232 -19.27 -16.40 -10.87
CA LEU A 232 -19.03 -16.38 -9.43
C LEU A 232 -17.52 -16.31 -9.10
N THR A 233 -16.67 -16.94 -9.90
CA THR A 233 -15.22 -16.97 -9.67
C THR A 233 -14.63 -15.58 -9.81
N GLN A 234 -14.86 -14.91 -10.95
CA GLN A 234 -14.38 -13.57 -11.21
C GLN A 234 -15.01 -12.56 -10.24
N PHE A 235 -16.31 -12.67 -9.96
CA PHE A 235 -16.98 -11.81 -8.99
C PHE A 235 -16.36 -11.94 -7.60
N SER A 236 -16.04 -13.17 -7.17
CA SER A 236 -15.40 -13.40 -5.88
C SER A 236 -13.98 -12.82 -5.85
N MET A 237 -13.19 -12.97 -6.92
CA MET A 237 -11.86 -12.37 -7.00
C MET A 237 -11.91 -10.85 -6.92
N ASP A 238 -12.89 -10.23 -7.59
CA ASP A 238 -13.09 -8.78 -7.58
C ASP A 238 -13.58 -8.28 -6.21
N PHE A 239 -14.51 -9.00 -5.59
CA PHE A 239 -14.98 -8.73 -4.23
C PHE A 239 -13.82 -8.76 -3.22
N LEU A 240 -13.01 -9.82 -3.25
CA LEU A 240 -11.83 -9.96 -2.40
C LEU A 240 -10.82 -8.82 -2.65
N LEU A 241 -10.59 -8.44 -3.91
CA LEU A 241 -9.70 -7.33 -4.25
C LEU A 241 -10.19 -6.00 -3.66
N LEU A 242 -11.48 -5.70 -3.76
CA LEU A 242 -12.06 -4.46 -3.23
C LEU A 242 -11.94 -4.37 -1.71
N VAL A 243 -12.20 -5.46 -1.00
CA VAL A 243 -12.04 -5.52 0.47
C VAL A 243 -10.56 -5.36 0.85
N THR A 244 -9.66 -6.17 0.27
CA THR A 244 -8.25 -6.19 0.65
C THR A 244 -7.52 -4.89 0.31
N ALA A 245 -7.81 -4.29 -0.85
CA ALA A 245 -7.16 -3.05 -1.28
C ALA A 245 -7.51 -1.86 -0.37
N GLY A 246 -8.76 -1.80 0.10
CA GLY A 246 -9.27 -0.70 0.92
C GLY A 246 -8.96 -0.82 2.42
N SER A 247 -8.70 -2.04 2.92
CA SER A 247 -8.49 -2.32 4.35
C SER A 247 -7.18 -1.74 4.88
N ASP A 248 -6.06 -2.44 4.64
CA ASP A 248 -4.77 -2.16 5.27
C ASP A 248 -4.22 -0.79 4.87
N THR A 249 -4.28 -0.45 3.59
CA THR A 249 -3.63 0.75 3.07
C THR A 249 -4.24 2.02 3.66
N THR A 250 -5.57 2.13 3.68
CA THR A 250 -6.29 3.28 4.22
C THR A 250 -6.08 3.43 5.72
N ARG A 251 -6.20 2.32 6.48
CA ARG A 251 -5.94 2.29 7.92
C ARG A 251 -4.53 2.81 8.23
N ASN A 252 -3.53 2.32 7.50
CA ASN A 252 -2.14 2.67 7.72
C ASN A 252 -1.85 4.14 7.36
N VAL A 253 -2.53 4.71 6.36
CA VAL A 253 -2.44 6.16 6.06
C VAL A 253 -2.92 7.00 7.23
N VAL A 254 -4.06 6.66 7.83
CA VAL A 254 -4.62 7.38 8.98
C VAL A 254 -3.67 7.28 10.17
N GLY A 255 -3.25 6.06 10.53
CA GLY A 255 -2.34 5.83 11.64
C GLY A 255 -1.00 6.55 11.47
N ALA A 256 -0.37 6.39 10.30
CA ALA A 256 0.91 7.04 10.00
C ALA A 256 0.79 8.57 9.89
N GLY A 257 -0.33 9.09 9.40
CA GLY A 257 -0.61 10.52 9.36
C GLY A 257 -0.68 11.12 10.76
N MET A 258 -1.40 10.48 11.67
CA MET A 258 -1.47 10.90 13.07
C MET A 258 -0.11 10.80 13.77
N ALA A 259 0.61 9.70 13.58
CA ALA A 259 1.96 9.54 14.10
C ALA A 259 2.90 10.67 13.62
N ALA A 260 2.81 11.05 12.35
CA ALA A 260 3.58 12.17 11.80
C ALA A 260 3.18 13.51 12.42
N PHE A 261 1.89 13.76 12.72
CA PHE A 261 1.49 14.97 13.43
C PHE A 261 1.99 15.03 14.86
N PHE A 262 2.15 13.89 15.54
CA PHE A 262 2.80 13.85 16.86
C PHE A 262 4.31 14.09 16.77
N GLU A 263 4.98 13.63 15.71
CA GLU A 263 6.40 13.88 15.47
C GLU A 263 6.66 15.34 15.06
N PHE A 264 5.75 15.96 14.31
CA PHE A 264 5.85 17.32 13.77
C PHE A 264 4.68 18.21 14.23
N PRO A 265 4.58 18.55 15.53
CA PRO A 265 3.43 19.27 16.08
C PRO A 265 3.22 20.67 15.49
N GLU A 266 4.27 21.30 14.95
CA GLU A 266 4.16 22.57 14.23
C GLU A 266 3.36 22.44 12.93
N GLN A 267 3.41 21.28 12.28
CA GLN A 267 2.68 20.99 11.05
C GLN A 267 1.21 20.74 11.33
N HIS A 268 0.91 20.07 12.45
CA HIS A 268 -0.44 19.94 12.96
C HIS A 268 -1.06 21.30 13.29
N ARG A 269 -0.31 22.17 13.98
CA ARG A 269 -0.78 23.53 14.31
C ARG A 269 -1.11 24.36 13.07
N LEU A 270 -0.31 24.26 12.01
CA LEU A 270 -0.60 24.95 10.75
C LEU A 270 -1.95 24.55 10.14
N LEU A 271 -2.35 23.28 10.27
CA LEU A 271 -3.64 22.81 9.77
C LEU A 271 -4.81 23.28 10.64
N LEU A 272 -4.61 23.39 11.95
CA LEU A 272 -5.61 23.97 12.86
C LEU A 272 -5.80 25.46 12.59
N ASP A 273 -4.71 26.19 12.36
CA ASP A 273 -4.72 27.62 12.07
C ASP A 273 -5.30 27.91 10.66
N ASP A 274 -5.11 27.00 9.69
CA ASP A 274 -5.60 27.13 8.32
C ASP A 274 -6.06 25.78 7.73
N PRO A 275 -7.35 25.41 7.88
CA PRO A 275 -7.91 24.18 7.32
C PRO A 275 -7.87 24.09 5.79
N SER A 276 -7.62 25.19 5.07
CA SER A 276 -7.47 25.14 3.61
C SER A 276 -6.25 24.31 3.18
N LEU A 277 -5.31 24.06 4.10
CA LEU A 277 -4.11 23.26 3.89
C LEU A 277 -4.33 21.74 3.90
N VAL A 278 -5.52 21.25 4.30
CA VAL A 278 -5.82 19.81 4.44
C VAL A 278 -5.53 19.03 3.15
N SER A 279 -5.91 19.55 1.99
CA SER A 279 -5.64 18.89 0.70
C SER A 279 -4.14 18.65 0.45
N GLY A 280 -3.29 19.64 0.80
CA GLY A 280 -1.85 19.52 0.68
C GLY A 280 -1.23 18.60 1.74
N ALA A 281 -1.80 18.58 2.95
CA ALA A 281 -1.39 17.67 4.01
C ALA A 281 -1.71 16.21 3.67
N VAL A 282 -2.88 15.91 3.09
CA VAL A 282 -3.23 14.56 2.62
C VAL A 282 -2.21 14.05 1.60
N GLU A 283 -1.83 14.87 0.61
CA GLU A 283 -0.80 14.51 -0.36
C GLU A 283 0.57 14.26 0.27
N GLU A 284 0.91 15.00 1.33
CA GLU A 284 2.17 14.82 2.05
C GLU A 284 2.13 13.58 2.97
N ILE A 285 1.01 13.31 3.63
CA ILE A 285 0.79 12.08 4.40
C ILE A 285 0.95 10.88 3.49
N LEU A 286 0.32 10.86 2.31
CA LEU A 286 0.44 9.77 1.34
C LEU A 286 1.90 9.56 0.88
N ARG A 287 2.62 10.66 0.61
CA ARG A 287 4.05 10.60 0.28
C ARG A 287 4.89 10.08 1.46
N TRP A 288 4.59 10.51 2.67
CA TRP A 288 5.35 10.19 3.87
C TRP A 288 5.12 8.76 4.34
N SER A 289 3.87 8.35 4.52
CA SER A 289 3.54 7.00 4.98
C SER A 289 3.91 5.94 3.94
N THR A 290 3.64 6.21 2.65
CA THR A 290 3.80 5.26 1.54
C THR A 290 3.39 3.82 1.95
N PRO A 291 2.08 3.56 2.14
CA PRO A 291 1.59 2.31 2.71
C PRO A 291 1.97 1.05 1.91
N ILE A 292 2.16 1.21 0.60
CA ILE A 292 2.67 0.15 -0.28
C ILE A 292 4.17 0.37 -0.42
N VAL A 293 4.95 -0.46 0.28
CA VAL A 293 6.42 -0.38 0.30
C VAL A 293 7.01 -0.63 -1.08
N TYR A 294 6.57 -1.70 -1.73
CA TYR A 294 7.03 -2.10 -3.05
C TYR A 294 5.93 -2.75 -3.90
N GLN A 295 6.18 -2.85 -5.21
CA GLN A 295 5.42 -3.73 -6.10
C GLN A 295 6.32 -4.30 -7.18
N ARG A 296 6.06 -5.55 -7.58
CA ARG A 296 6.81 -6.27 -8.62
C ARG A 296 6.18 -6.08 -10.01
N ARG A 297 7.05 -6.08 -11.01
CA ARG A 297 6.78 -6.38 -12.43
C ARG A 297 7.68 -7.50 -12.93
N THR A 298 7.33 -8.08 -14.08
CA THR A 298 8.13 -9.08 -14.79
C THR A 298 8.55 -8.54 -16.16
N ALA A 299 9.83 -8.60 -16.49
CA ALA A 299 10.29 -8.18 -17.81
C ALA A 299 9.79 -9.13 -18.90
N THR A 300 9.04 -8.64 -19.89
CA THR A 300 8.49 -9.47 -20.99
C THR A 300 9.51 -9.69 -22.11
N ARG A 301 10.54 -8.86 -22.15
CA ARG A 301 11.66 -8.84 -23.10
C ARG A 301 12.91 -8.29 -22.43
N ASP A 302 14.06 -8.48 -23.05
CA ASP A 302 15.29 -7.84 -22.59
C ASP A 302 15.14 -6.32 -22.64
N ALA A 303 15.59 -5.64 -21.59
CA ALA A 303 15.48 -4.21 -21.40
C ALA A 303 16.72 -3.66 -20.68
N GLU A 304 16.84 -2.33 -20.63
CA GLU A 304 17.89 -1.67 -19.88
C GLU A 304 17.30 -0.58 -18.98
N ILE A 305 17.70 -0.57 -17.71
CA ILE A 305 17.29 0.45 -16.74
C ILE A 305 18.56 1.05 -16.15
N ALA A 306 18.76 2.36 -16.37
CA ALA A 306 19.92 3.10 -15.86
C ALA A 306 21.29 2.41 -16.10
N GLY A 307 21.48 1.77 -17.27
CA GLY A 307 22.70 1.04 -17.63
C GLY A 307 22.71 -0.44 -17.26
N GLN A 308 21.76 -0.92 -16.44
CA GLN A 308 21.66 -2.32 -16.05
C GLN A 308 20.81 -3.11 -17.04
N LYS A 309 21.34 -4.26 -17.48
CA LYS A 309 20.65 -5.16 -18.40
C LYS A 309 19.68 -6.06 -17.64
N ILE A 310 18.40 -5.89 -17.95
CA ILE A 310 17.30 -6.70 -17.40
C ILE A 310 16.95 -7.74 -18.45
N ARG A 311 17.09 -9.03 -18.12
CA ARG A 311 16.73 -10.13 -19.02
C ARG A 311 15.24 -10.40 -18.96
N LYS A 312 14.67 -10.87 -20.06
CA LYS A 312 13.31 -11.42 -20.11
C LYS A 312 13.08 -12.42 -18.96
N GLY A 313 11.94 -12.30 -18.29
CA GLY A 313 11.52 -13.13 -17.17
C GLY A 313 12.06 -12.66 -15.81
N GLN A 314 13.01 -11.73 -15.75
CA GLN A 314 13.49 -11.21 -14.47
C GLN A 314 12.46 -10.32 -13.80
N LYS A 315 12.40 -10.44 -12.48
CA LYS A 315 11.59 -9.59 -11.61
C LYS A 315 12.21 -8.19 -11.52
N VAL A 316 11.38 -7.17 -11.62
CA VAL A 316 11.74 -5.75 -11.43
C VAL A 316 10.81 -5.18 -10.36
N VAL A 317 11.37 -4.71 -9.25
CA VAL A 317 10.62 -4.33 -8.05
C VAL A 317 10.78 -2.84 -7.80
N SER A 318 9.68 -2.12 -7.90
CA SER A 318 9.59 -0.70 -7.58
C SER A 318 9.48 -0.51 -6.07
N TYR A 319 10.50 0.04 -5.40
CA TYR A 319 10.40 0.44 -4.00
C TYR A 319 9.81 1.86 -3.91
N TYR A 320 8.48 1.95 -3.88
CA TYR A 320 7.75 3.23 -3.82
C TYR A 320 8.16 4.07 -2.63
N VAL A 321 8.42 3.42 -1.48
CA VAL A 321 8.83 4.12 -0.25
C VAL A 321 10.18 4.84 -0.39
N ALA A 322 11.07 4.31 -1.25
CA ALA A 322 12.32 4.95 -1.61
C ALA A 322 12.08 6.07 -2.64
N ALA A 323 11.31 5.79 -3.69
CA ALA A 323 10.99 6.73 -4.76
C ALA A 323 10.29 8.01 -4.25
N ASN A 324 9.34 7.86 -3.32
CA ASN A 324 8.61 8.98 -2.71
C ASN A 324 9.48 9.88 -1.81
N ARG A 325 10.73 9.47 -1.55
CA ARG A 325 11.74 10.21 -0.79
C ARG A 325 12.97 10.58 -1.63
N ASP A 326 12.97 10.31 -2.93
CA ASP A 326 14.09 10.66 -3.82
C ASP A 326 14.16 12.18 -4.00
N PRO A 327 15.20 12.89 -3.50
CA PRO A 327 15.30 14.34 -3.57
C PRO A 327 15.34 14.88 -5.00
N ARG A 328 15.62 14.04 -6.00
CA ARG A 328 15.69 14.41 -7.41
C ARG A 328 14.31 14.58 -8.05
N SER A 329 13.26 14.02 -7.45
CA SER A 329 11.89 14.12 -7.98
C SER A 329 11.37 15.55 -7.94
N SER A 330 10.56 15.96 -8.92
CA SER A 330 9.83 17.23 -8.83
C SER A 330 8.84 17.23 -7.65
N ARG A 331 8.30 16.07 -7.25
CA ARG A 331 7.44 15.98 -6.05
C ARG A 331 8.19 16.36 -4.76
N THR A 332 9.51 16.16 -4.73
CA THR A 332 10.38 16.53 -3.59
C THR A 332 11.10 17.88 -3.80
N ARG A 333 11.31 18.32 -5.05
CA ARG A 333 12.02 19.58 -5.41
C ARG A 333 11.13 20.79 -5.65
N THR A 334 9.91 20.61 -6.16
CA THR A 334 9.05 21.72 -6.61
C THR A 334 7.74 21.77 -5.82
N SER A 335 7.52 22.88 -5.12
CA SER A 335 6.29 23.64 -5.28
C SER A 335 6.56 25.12 -4.95
N SER A 336 6.26 25.97 -5.91
CA SER A 336 6.40 27.43 -5.89
C SER A 336 5.20 28.15 -5.24
N THR A 337 4.34 27.43 -4.53
CA THR A 337 3.19 27.98 -3.80
C THR A 337 3.42 27.84 -2.30
N SER A 338 3.16 28.92 -1.55
CA SER A 338 3.55 29.02 -0.13
C SER A 338 2.83 28.02 0.79
N ALA A 339 1.67 27.49 0.38
CA ALA A 339 0.90 26.50 1.13
C ALA A 339 1.59 25.11 1.18
N ALA A 340 2.00 24.58 0.03
CA ALA A 340 2.66 23.28 -0.07
C ALA A 340 4.10 23.30 0.50
N ARG A 341 4.73 24.48 0.61
CA ARG A 341 6.03 24.63 1.28
C ARG A 341 5.91 24.56 2.81
N ARG A 342 4.74 24.92 3.36
CA ARG A 342 4.50 25.00 4.81
C ARG A 342 4.16 23.65 5.43
N THR A 343 3.54 22.75 4.67
CA THR A 343 3.13 21.41 5.13
C THR A 343 4.14 20.28 4.81
N ARG A 344 5.18 20.54 4.00
CA ARG A 344 6.14 19.53 3.50
C ARG A 344 7.50 19.49 4.22
N THR A 345 7.54 19.81 5.51
CA THR A 345 8.79 19.81 6.29
C THR A 345 9.04 18.54 7.08
N TRP A 346 8.27 17.47 6.83
CA TRP A 346 8.55 16.16 7.44
C TRP A 346 9.87 15.63 6.87
N ARG A 347 10.95 15.90 7.62
CA ARG A 347 12.29 15.35 7.44
C ARG A 347 12.59 14.63 8.75
N SER A 348 12.98 13.36 8.68
CA SER A 348 13.23 12.61 9.91
C SER A 348 14.35 13.29 10.69
N ALA A 349 14.08 13.64 11.95
CA ALA A 349 15.09 14.17 12.86
C ALA A 349 16.09 13.09 13.32
N ARG A 350 15.81 11.81 13.03
CA ARG A 350 16.63 10.65 13.43
C ARG A 350 17.87 10.41 12.57
N ALA A 351 18.30 11.37 11.77
CA ALA A 351 19.66 11.38 11.23
C ALA A 351 20.58 12.05 12.27
N GLY A 352 21.01 11.30 13.27
CA GLY A 352 22.06 11.74 14.21
C GLY A 352 21.68 11.75 15.69
N THR A 353 21.34 10.59 16.26
CA THR A 353 21.61 10.34 17.69
C THR A 353 22.02 8.89 17.84
N SER A 354 23.33 8.66 17.91
CA SER A 354 23.93 7.40 18.34
C SER A 354 23.45 7.08 19.76
N ALA A 355 22.59 6.09 19.91
CA ALA A 355 22.31 5.50 21.21
C ALA A 355 23.56 4.68 21.62
N SER A 356 24.46 5.30 22.37
CA SER A 356 25.50 4.55 23.07
C SER A 356 24.79 3.67 24.11
N ALA A 357 24.73 2.37 23.86
CA ALA A 357 24.33 1.40 24.87
C ALA A 357 25.33 1.47 26.03
N ARG A 358 24.98 2.20 27.09
CA ARG A 358 25.62 2.03 28.40
C ARG A 358 24.91 0.89 29.10
N THR A 359 25.52 -0.29 28.99
CA THR A 359 25.32 -1.37 29.95
C THR A 359 25.54 -0.82 31.36
N SER A 360 24.52 -0.88 32.21
CA SER A 360 24.71 -0.73 33.66
C SER A 360 24.56 -2.10 34.32
N PRO A 361 25.34 -2.39 35.37
CA PRO A 361 25.54 -3.74 35.89
C PRO A 361 24.37 -4.17 36.77
N GLY A 362 24.09 -5.48 36.74
CA GLY A 362 23.03 -6.09 37.51
C GLY A 362 23.16 -5.89 39.02
N TRP A 363 22.02 -5.94 39.68
CA TRP A 363 21.93 -6.15 41.12
C TRP A 363 21.07 -7.38 41.38
N SER A 364 21.73 -8.36 41.98
CA SER A 364 21.18 -9.59 42.52
C SER A 364 20.45 -9.34 43.84
N SER A 365 19.39 -10.14 44.05
CA SER A 365 18.92 -10.73 45.31
C SER A 365 18.59 -9.81 46.49
N SER A 366 17.31 -9.74 46.84
CA SER A 366 16.75 -10.35 48.06
C SER A 366 15.26 -10.59 47.90
#